data_AF-A0A9D8D1J8-F1
#
_entry.id   AF-A0A9D8D1J8-F1
#
_cell.length_a   1.000
_cell.length_b   1.000
_cell.length_c   1.000
_cell.angle_alpha   90.00
_cell.angle_beta   90.00
_cell.angle_gamma   90.00
#
_symmetry.space_group_name_H-M   'P 1'
#
loop_
_entity.id
_entity.type
_entity.pdbx_description
1 polymer ?
#
loop_
_entity_poly.entity_id
_entity_poly.type
_entity_poly.pdbx_seq_one_letter_code
_entity_poly.pdbx_strand_id
1 'polypeptide(L)'
;MSFWIVVGILVLIGLWGIAVYNGLVAGRNQAQTAWSQIDVQLKRRHDLIPNLVQVVKDAMGYEQETLVKVVQARNAAIAAAGSPAAAGPAEAALTQATRGLFGL
;
A
#
# COMPACT_ATOMS: atom_id res chain seq x y z
N MET A 1 -23.33 49.46 -16.60
CA MET A 1 -22.34 49.16 -15.53
C MET A 1 -22.66 47.84 -14.81
N SER A 2 -23.88 47.67 -14.29
CA SER A 2 -24.33 46.46 -13.56
C SER A 2 -24.25 45.14 -14.34
N PHE A 3 -24.57 45.15 -15.64
CA PHE A 3 -24.50 43.95 -16.49
C PHE A 3 -23.09 43.33 -16.54
N TRP A 4 -22.05 44.15 -16.70
CA TRP A 4 -20.66 43.69 -16.74
C TRP A 4 -20.18 43.13 -15.39
N ILE A 5 -20.71 43.65 -14.28
CA ILE A 5 -20.42 43.13 -12.94
C ILE A 5 -21.01 41.72 -12.78
N VAL A 6 -22.26 41.50 -13.22
CA VAL A 6 -22.91 40.19 -13.16
C VAL A 6 -22.17 39.17 -14.03
N VAL A 7 -21.78 39.54 -15.25
CA VAL A 7 -20.99 38.68 -16.14
C VAL A 7 -19.63 38.35 -15.53
N GLY A 8 -18.94 39.34 -14.94
CA GLY A 8 -17.65 39.11 -14.26
C GLY A 8 -17.75 38.14 -13.10
N ILE A 9 -18.81 38.24 -12.29
CA ILE A 9 -19.07 37.31 -11.17
C ILE A 9 -19.33 35.89 -11.69
N LEU A 10 -20.14 35.74 -12.76
CA LEU A 10 -20.42 34.44 -13.37
C LEU A 10 -19.15 33.75 -13.88
N VAL A 11 -18.26 34.51 -14.52
CA VAL A 11 -16.97 33.98 -15.00
C VAL A 11 -16.08 33.56 -13.83
N LEU A 12 -16.01 34.36 -12.77
CA LEU A 12 -15.24 34.00 -11.56
C LEU A 12 -15.74 32.72 -10.90
N ILE A 13 -17.07 32.56 -10.79
CA ILE A 13 -17.68 31.34 -10.23
C ILE A 13 -17.35 30.13 -11.11
N GLY A 14 -17.44 30.28 -12.44
CA GLY A 14 -17.08 29.23 -13.39
C GLY A 14 -15.61 28.80 -13.27
N LEU A 15 -14.69 29.76 -13.22
CA LEU A 15 -13.26 29.49 -13.03
C LEU A 15 -12.95 28.83 -11.68
N TRP A 16 -13.64 29.27 -10.61
CA TRP A 16 -13.50 28.66 -9.29
C TRP A 16 -13.97 27.20 -9.30
N GLY A 17 -15.11 26.90 -9.93
CA GLY A 17 -15.60 25.53 -10.05
C GLY A 17 -14.63 24.60 -10.78
N ILE A 18 -14.03 25.09 -11.87
CA ILE A 18 -13.00 24.34 -12.63
C ILE A 18 -11.76 24.08 -11.76
N ALA A 19 -11.29 25.09 -11.03
CA ALA A 19 -10.12 24.96 -10.16
C ALA A 19 -10.35 23.92 -9.05
N VAL A 20 -11.52 23.96 -8.39
CA VAL A 20 -11.89 22.99 -7.36
C VAL A 20 -11.99 21.58 -7.94
N TYR A 21 -12.68 21.40 -9.06
CA TYR A 21 -12.81 20.10 -9.72
C TYR A 21 -11.45 19.49 -10.07
N ASN A 22 -10.57 20.29 -10.68
CA ASN A 22 -9.21 19.84 -11.03
C ASN A 22 -8.39 19.48 -9.80
N GLY A 23 -8.51 20.23 -8.71
CA GLY A 23 -7.85 19.91 -7.44
C GLY A 23 -8.30 18.58 -6.86
N LEU A 24 -9.60 18.29 -6.88
CA LEU A 24 -10.15 17.02 -6.39
C LEU A 24 -9.67 15.83 -7.25
N VAL A 25 -9.69 15.97 -8.58
CA VAL A 25 -9.21 14.93 -9.50
C VAL A 25 -7.72 14.67 -9.31
N ALA A 26 -6.91 15.73 -9.16
CA ALA A 26 -5.48 15.60 -8.88
C ALA A 26 -5.23 14.85 -7.56
N GLY A 27 -5.95 15.20 -6.48
CA GLY A 27 -5.86 14.50 -5.19
C GLY A 27 -6.24 13.03 -5.29
N ARG A 28 -7.30 12.69 -6.02
CA ARG A 28 -7.70 11.29 -6.27
C ARG A 28 -6.61 10.51 -7.01
N ASN A 29 -6.03 11.09 -8.05
CA ASN A 29 -4.97 10.45 -8.83
C ASN A 29 -3.70 10.26 -7.99
N GLN A 30 -3.35 11.24 -7.14
CA GLN A 30 -2.22 11.12 -6.22
C GLN A 30 -2.42 9.99 -5.22
N ALA A 31 -3.62 9.86 -4.62
CA ALA A 31 -3.94 8.76 -3.71
C ALA A 31 -3.82 7.39 -4.41
N GLN A 32 -4.33 7.26 -5.63
CA GLN A 32 -4.25 6.02 -6.39
C GLN A 32 -2.79 5.68 -6.77
N THR A 33 -1.99 6.69 -7.11
CA THR A 33 -0.56 6.51 -7.40
C THR A 33 0.21 6.08 -6.16
N ALA A 34 -0.09 6.68 -5.00
CA ALA A 34 0.52 6.29 -3.73
C ALA A 34 0.19 4.84 -3.36
N TRP A 35 -1.06 4.40 -3.55
CA TRP A 35 -1.45 3.00 -3.36
C TRP A 35 -0.70 2.05 -4.30
N SER A 36 -0.60 2.39 -5.58
CA SER A 36 0.16 1.59 -6.54
C SER A 36 1.64 1.47 -6.15
N GLN A 37 2.25 2.53 -5.62
CA GLN A 37 3.62 2.48 -5.12
C GLN A 37 3.76 1.55 -3.90
N ILE A 38 2.83 1.62 -2.96
CA ILE A 38 2.78 0.73 -1.79
C ILE A 38 2.67 -0.73 -2.24
N ASP A 39 1.78 -1.05 -3.17
CA ASP A 39 1.60 -2.40 -3.70
C ASP A 39 2.88 -2.95 -4.34
N VAL A 40 3.61 -2.12 -5.09
CA VAL A 40 4.89 -2.53 -5.69
C VAL A 40 5.92 -2.85 -4.60
N GLN A 41 5.98 -2.06 -3.53
CA GLN A 41 6.91 -2.29 -2.42
C GLN A 41 6.55 -3.57 -1.65
N LEU A 42 5.26 -3.79 -1.37
CA LEU A 42 4.75 -5.00 -0.74
C LEU A 42 5.08 -6.24 -1.56
N LYS A 43 4.82 -6.18 -2.87
CA LYS A 43 5.14 -7.26 -3.80
C LYS A 43 6.63 -7.58 -3.80
N ARG A 44 7.50 -6.57 -3.91
CA ARG A 44 8.96 -6.75 -3.84
C ARG A 44 9.38 -7.39 -2.52
N ARG A 45 8.80 -6.98 -1.40
CA ARG A 45 9.06 -7.58 -0.08
C ARG A 45 8.63 -9.05 -0.06
N HIS A 46 7.43 -9.37 -0.57
CA HIS A 46 6.93 -10.75 -0.64
C HIS A 46 7.74 -11.65 -1.57
N ASP A 47 8.30 -11.10 -2.63
CA ASP A 47 9.17 -11.79 -3.59
C ASP A 47 10.56 -12.08 -3.01
N LEU A 48 11.03 -11.30 -2.03
CA LEU A 48 12.31 -11.50 -1.35
C LEU A 48 12.23 -12.50 -0.18
N ILE A 49 11.04 -12.75 0.39
CA ILE A 49 10.86 -13.70 1.51
C ILE A 49 11.38 -15.12 1.19
N PRO A 50 11.12 -15.71 0.01
CA PRO A 50 11.65 -17.03 -0.32
C PRO A 50 13.18 -17.09 -0.27
N ASN A 51 13.86 -16.05 -0.75
CA ASN A 51 15.32 -15.97 -0.71
C ASN A 51 15.83 -15.87 0.73
N LEU A 52 15.18 -15.07 1.58
CA LEU A 52 15.52 -14.98 3.00
C LEU A 52 15.29 -16.30 3.74
N VAL A 53 14.18 -16.99 3.45
CA VAL A 53 13.88 -18.31 4.01
C VAL A 53 14.92 -19.35 3.61
N GLN A 54 15.41 -19.33 2.37
CA GLN A 54 16.44 -20.25 1.91
C GLN A 54 17.76 -20.04 2.68
N VAL A 55 18.20 -18.79 2.85
CA VAL A 55 19.42 -18.46 3.61
C VAL A 55 19.30 -18.90 5.07
N VAL A 56 18.13 -18.72 5.71
CA VAL A 56 17.93 -19.15 7.10
C VAL A 56 17.82 -20.68 7.21
N LYS A 57 17.20 -21.37 6.24
CA LYS A 57 17.20 -22.84 6.15
C LYS A 57 18.62 -23.41 6.10
N ASP A 58 19.47 -22.79 5.29
CA ASP A 58 20.86 -23.22 5.11
C ASP A 58 21.71 -22.90 6.37
N ALA A 59 21.33 -21.88 7.16
CA ALA A 59 22.04 -21.46 8.37
C ALA A 59 21.60 -22.19 9.66
N MET A 60 20.32 -22.57 9.83
CA MET A 60 19.78 -23.06 11.12
C MET A 60 19.39 -24.54 11.14
N GLY A 61 19.47 -25.26 10.02
CA GLY A 61 18.92 -26.62 9.95
C GLY A 61 17.38 -26.61 9.98
N TYR A 62 16.76 -27.67 9.49
CA TYR A 62 15.33 -27.72 9.14
C TYR A 62 14.37 -27.51 10.33
N GLU A 63 14.02 -26.27 10.66
CA GLU A 63 12.86 -25.96 11.52
C GLU A 63 11.58 -25.80 10.70
N GLN A 64 10.94 -26.92 10.41
CA GLN A 64 9.79 -26.97 9.50
C GLN A 64 8.56 -26.23 10.05
N GLU A 65 8.33 -26.24 11.36
CA GLU A 65 7.17 -25.57 11.98
C GLU A 65 7.25 -24.04 11.87
N THR A 66 8.42 -23.46 12.14
CA THR A 66 8.68 -22.02 12.07
C THR A 66 8.53 -21.49 10.64
N LEU A 67 9.02 -22.26 9.67
CA LEU A 67 8.88 -21.94 8.25
C LEU A 67 7.44 -22.01 7.75
N VAL A 68 6.65 -22.99 8.20
CA VAL A 68 5.23 -23.10 7.85
C VAL A 68 4.45 -21.88 8.35
N LYS A 69 4.72 -21.40 9.57
CA LYS A 69 4.08 -20.18 10.12
C LYS A 69 4.38 -18.95 9.29
N VAL A 70 5.61 -18.80 8.80
CA VAL A 70 6.03 -17.65 7.98
C VAL A 70 5.42 -17.72 6.58
N VAL A 71 5.36 -18.91 5.98
CA VAL A 71 4.70 -19.11 4.67
C VAL A 71 3.21 -18.82 4.75
N GLN A 72 2.53 -19.26 5.81
CA GLN A 72 1.11 -18.94 6.03
C GLN A 72 0.89 -17.43 6.22
N ALA A 73 1.72 -16.78 7.04
CA ALA A 73 1.64 -15.33 7.24
C ALA A 73 1.91 -14.55 5.93
N ARG A 74 2.84 -15.02 5.09
CA ARG A 74 3.11 -14.44 3.76
C ARG A 74 1.88 -14.56 2.86
N ASN A 75 1.26 -15.74 2.80
CA ASN A 75 0.09 -15.95 1.95
C ASN A 75 -1.10 -15.09 2.39
N ALA A 76 -1.28 -14.90 3.70
CA ALA A 76 -2.30 -13.98 4.24
C ALA A 76 -2.02 -12.52 3.86
N ALA A 77 -0.76 -12.08 3.90
CA ALA A 77 -0.36 -10.73 3.48
C ALA A 77 -0.59 -10.50 1.98
N ILE A 78 -0.27 -11.48 1.14
CA ILE A 78 -0.54 -11.42 -0.31
C ILE A 78 -2.04 -11.33 -0.60
N ALA A 79 -2.86 -12.13 0.09
CA ALA A 79 -4.32 -12.10 -0.07
C ALA A 79 -4.92 -10.75 0.38
N ALA A 80 -4.30 -10.09 1.35
CA ALA A 80 -4.74 -8.80 1.88
C ALA A 80 -4.23 -7.58 1.09
N ALA A 81 -3.25 -7.76 0.19
CA ALA A 81 -2.59 -6.66 -0.53
C ALA A 81 -3.54 -5.80 -1.37
N GLY A 82 -4.69 -6.33 -1.80
CA GLY A 82 -5.70 -5.57 -2.57
C GLY A 82 -6.61 -4.66 -1.73
N SER A 83 -6.49 -4.67 -0.40
CA SER A 83 -7.33 -3.87 0.49
C SER A 83 -6.47 -3.09 1.50
N PRO A 84 -6.46 -1.74 1.43
CA PRO A 84 -5.82 -0.86 2.41
C PRO A 84 -6.08 -1.23 3.87
N ALA A 85 -7.33 -1.56 4.19
CA ALA A 85 -7.78 -1.85 5.55
C ALA A 85 -7.27 -3.22 6.05
N ALA A 86 -7.07 -4.19 5.13
CA ALA A 86 -6.62 -5.53 5.47
C ALA A 86 -5.09 -5.69 5.38
N ALA A 87 -4.43 -4.89 4.53
CA ALA A 87 -2.99 -4.96 4.31
C ALA A 87 -2.18 -4.63 5.58
N GLY A 88 -2.57 -3.58 6.32
CA GLY A 88 -1.86 -3.17 7.54
C GLY A 88 -1.76 -4.27 8.61
N PRO A 89 -2.90 -4.87 9.05
CA PRO A 89 -2.89 -5.97 10.01
C PRO A 89 -2.14 -7.22 9.52
N ALA A 90 -2.28 -7.57 8.24
CA ALA A 90 -1.63 -8.75 7.66
C ALA A 90 -0.10 -8.58 7.57
N GLU A 91 0.38 -7.38 7.24
CA GLU A 91 1.81 -7.05 7.25
C GLU A 91 2.42 -7.03 8.66
N ALA A 92 1.65 -6.61 9.66
CA ALA A 92 2.07 -6.69 11.06
C ALA A 92 2.27 -8.15 11.50
N ALA A 93 1.34 -9.03 11.14
CA ALA A 93 1.43 -10.46 11.42
C ALA A 93 2.63 -11.12 10.71
N LEU A 94 2.91 -10.76 9.45
CA LEU A 94 4.09 -11.22 8.72
C LEU A 94 5.40 -10.75 9.36
N THR A 95 5.43 -9.52 9.85
CA THR A 95 6.58 -8.96 10.58
C THR A 95 6.82 -9.70 11.90
N GLN A 96 5.77 -10.08 12.62
CA GLN A 96 5.86 -10.89 13.83
C GLN A 96 6.43 -12.28 13.55
N ALA A 97 5.92 -12.96 12.51
CA ALA A 97 6.35 -14.30 12.14
C ALA A 97 7.82 -14.33 11.70
N THR A 98 8.27 -13.30 10.98
CA THR A 98 9.67 -13.18 10.57
C THR A 98 10.61 -12.89 11.74
N ARG A 99 10.21 -12.08 12.74
CA ARG A 99 10.98 -11.90 13.98
C ARG A 99 11.18 -13.20 14.76
N GLY A 100 10.12 -14.00 14.89
CA GLY A 100 10.20 -15.33 15.50
C GLY A 100 11.15 -16.29 14.76
N LEU A 101 11.30 -16.13 13.44
CA LEU A 101 12.26 -16.88 12.61
C LEU A 101 13.73 -16.52 12.92
N PHE A 102 13.98 -15.30 13.38
CA PHE A 102 15.31 -14.82 13.78
C PHE A 102 15.56 -14.94 15.29
N GLY A 103 14.60 -15.44 16.07
CA GLY A 103 14.67 -15.48 17.53
C GLY A 103 14.71 -14.10 18.21
N LEU A 104 14.19 -13.06 17.53
CA LEU A 104 14.13 -11.66 17.99
C LEU A 104 12.75 -11.26 18.53
#